data_AF-A0A1J6K8M9-F1
#
_entry.id   AF-A0A1J6K8M9-F1
#
_cell.length_a   1.000
_cell.length_b   1.000
_cell.length_c   1.000
_cell.angle_alpha   90.00
_cell.angle_beta   90.00
_cell.angle_gamma   90.00
#
_symmetry.space_group_name_H-M   'P 1'
#
loop_
_entity.id
_entity.type
_entity.pdbx_description
1 polymer ?
#
loop_
_entity_poly.entity_id
_entity_poly.type
_entity_poly.pdbx_seq_one_letter_code
_entity_poly.pdbx_strand_id
1 'polypeptide(L)'
;GMLMISPYFWGEKPIGIEVKDPRKAMVDKWWKYVCPSNKGNDDPLINPFVDEAPKLEEVACDRILVCVAEMDILRDRGILYYESLVKSQWKGKAEIIETKGEDH
;
A
#
# COMPACT_ATOMS: atom_id res chain seq x y z
N GLY A 1 -18.13 -3.70 -1.62
CA GLY A 1 -16.89 -4.40 -2.04
C GLY A 1 -15.98 -3.40 -2.70
N MET A 2 -14.67 -3.59 -2.63
CA MET A 2 -13.65 -2.66 -3.13
C MET A 2 -12.67 -3.39 -4.05
N LEU A 3 -12.33 -2.77 -5.18
CA LEU A 3 -11.27 -3.21 -6.08
C LEU A 3 -10.13 -2.18 -5.99
N MET A 4 -8.92 -2.65 -5.74
CA MET A 4 -7.72 -1.82 -5.73
C MET A 4 -6.77 -2.33 -6.79
N ILE A 5 -6.44 -1.48 -7.76
CA ILE A 5 -5.49 -1.80 -8.83
C ILE A 5 -4.24 -0.99 -8.56
N SER A 6 -3.12 -1.68 -8.33
CA SER A 6 -1.81 -1.10 -7.98
C SER A 6 -1.93 -0.02 -6.90
N PRO A 7 -2.46 -0.35 -5.70
CA PRO A 7 -2.78 0.65 -4.68
C PRO A 7 -1.54 1.45 -4.28
N TYR A 8 -1.68 2.77 -4.30
CA TYR A 8 -0.60 3.71 -4.02
C TYR A 8 -0.39 3.90 -2.52
N PHE A 9 0.12 2.87 -1.85
CA PHE A 9 0.58 2.95 -0.47
C PHE A 9 2.08 3.20 -0.42
N TRP A 10 2.53 3.91 0.61
CA TRP A 10 3.95 4.24 0.78
C TRP A 10 4.35 4.29 2.25
N GLY A 11 5.63 4.53 2.51
CA GLY A 11 6.19 4.69 3.85
C GLY A 11 7.63 5.17 3.80
N GLU A 12 8.13 5.69 4.91
CA GLU A 12 9.50 6.22 4.99
C GLU A 12 10.53 5.09 4.87
N LYS A 13 10.35 4.02 5.67
CA LYS A 13 11.22 2.84 5.65
C LYS A 13 10.93 1.98 4.40
N PRO A 14 11.92 1.72 3.53
CA PRO A 14 11.72 0.90 2.35
C PRO A 14 11.43 -0.56 2.69
N ILE A 15 10.61 -1.21 1.86
CA ILE A 15 10.34 -2.66 1.92
C ILE A 15 10.50 -3.31 0.54
N GLY A 16 10.78 -4.61 0.51
CA GLY A 16 10.79 -5.40 -0.72
C GLY A 16 11.61 -4.78 -1.86
N ILE A 17 10.99 -4.60 -3.02
CA ILE A 17 11.59 -4.05 -4.24
C ILE A 17 12.07 -2.60 -4.06
N GLU A 18 11.41 -1.81 -3.19
CA GLU A 18 11.73 -0.39 -2.94
C GLU A 18 13.19 -0.20 -2.48
N VAL A 19 13.77 -1.21 -1.81
CA VAL A 19 15.14 -1.16 -1.28
C VAL A 19 16.18 -1.01 -2.39
N LYS A 20 15.89 -1.55 -3.58
CA LYS A 20 16.81 -1.58 -4.71
C LYS A 20 16.33 -0.75 -5.91
N ASP A 21 15.07 -0.33 -5.89
CA ASP A 21 14.46 0.36 -7.02
C ASP A 21 14.95 1.82 -7.12
N PRO A 22 15.55 2.23 -8.25
CA PRO A 22 16.05 3.60 -8.42
C PRO A 22 14.93 4.66 -8.38
N ARG A 23 13.67 4.28 -8.62
CA ARG A 23 12.50 5.17 -8.56
C ARG A 23 12.20 5.63 -7.13
N LYS A 24 12.70 4.95 -6.07
CA LYS A 24 12.45 5.27 -4.66
C LYS A 24 12.68 6.74 -4.31
N ALA A 25 13.81 7.30 -4.73
CA ALA A 25 14.17 8.70 -4.44
C ALA A 25 13.23 9.72 -5.12
N MET A 26 12.62 9.36 -6.25
CA MET A 26 11.62 10.18 -6.92
C MET A 26 10.26 10.07 -6.21
N VAL A 27 9.82 8.84 -5.92
CA VAL A 27 8.55 8.58 -5.24
C VAL A 27 8.51 9.23 -3.85
N ASP A 28 9.62 9.18 -3.10
CA ASP A 28 9.74 9.85 -1.79
C ASP A 28 9.50 11.37 -1.84
N LYS A 29 9.73 12.00 -3.00
CA LYS A 29 9.51 13.44 -3.18
C LYS A 29 8.07 13.75 -3.59
N TRP A 30 7.41 12.85 -4.32
CA TRP A 30 6.05 13.09 -4.81
C TRP A 30 5.07 13.28 -3.65
N TRP A 31 5.12 12.41 -2.63
CA TRP A 31 4.22 12.57 -1.50
C TRP A 31 4.44 13.88 -0.74
N LYS A 32 5.71 14.26 -0.49
CA LYS A 32 6.05 15.56 0.13
C LYS A 32 5.54 16.77 -0.66
N TYR A 33 5.35 16.61 -1.97
CA TYR A 33 4.76 17.64 -2.83
C TYR A 33 3.23 17.62 -2.80
N VAL A 34 2.62 16.43 -2.88
CA VAL A 34 1.16 16.23 -2.94
C VAL A 34 0.50 16.54 -1.60
N CYS A 35 1.10 16.08 -0.49
CA CYS A 35 0.61 16.27 0.86
C CYS A 35 1.73 16.80 1.76
N PRO A 36 1.91 18.13 1.84
CA PRO A 36 2.88 18.72 2.74
C PRO A 36 2.44 18.52 4.19
N SER A 37 3.08 17.59 4.89
CA SER A 37 2.85 17.35 6.32
C SER A 37 4.16 17.15 7.07
N ASN A 38 4.12 17.33 8.40
CA ASN A 38 5.26 17.04 9.27
C ASN A 38 5.52 15.53 9.43
N LYS A 39 4.61 14.68 8.96
CA LYS A 39 4.73 13.22 8.99
C LYS A 39 5.44 12.65 7.77
N GLY A 40 5.61 13.45 6.72
CA GLY A 40 6.29 13.01 5.50
C GLY A 40 5.62 11.79 4.89
N ASN A 41 6.41 10.77 4.54
CA ASN A 41 5.93 9.56 3.86
C ASN A 41 5.19 8.59 4.79
N ASP A 42 5.19 8.85 6.09
CA ASP A 42 4.41 8.09 7.09
C ASP A 42 3.12 8.83 7.47
N ASP A 43 2.67 9.78 6.64
CA ASP A 43 1.35 10.37 6.79
C ASP A 43 0.25 9.28 6.64
N PRO A 44 -0.74 9.21 7.56
CA PRO A 44 -1.81 8.21 7.50
C PRO A 44 -2.62 8.18 6.19
N LEU A 45 -2.58 9.26 5.40
CA LEU A 45 -3.25 9.32 4.09
C LEU A 45 -2.56 8.47 3.01
N ILE A 46 -1.26 8.15 3.16
CA ILE A 46 -0.52 7.29 2.22
C ILE A 46 0.00 6.00 2.87
N ASN A 47 0.23 6.02 4.18
CA ASN A 47 0.72 4.88 4.93
C ASN A 47 -0.37 4.34 5.88
N PRO A 48 -1.12 3.29 5.49
CA PRO A 48 -2.16 2.71 6.33
C PRO A 48 -1.61 1.82 7.47
N PHE A 49 -0.27 1.75 7.63
CA PHE A 49 0.40 0.86 8.57
C PHE A 49 0.97 1.57 9.81
N VAL A 50 0.71 2.87 9.95
CA VAL A 50 1.10 3.67 11.13
C VAL A 50 0.00 3.66 12.18
N ASP A 51 0.37 3.90 13.44
CA ASP A 51 -0.57 3.84 14.57
C ASP A 51 -1.72 4.84 14.47
N GLU A 52 -1.50 6.00 13.82
CA GLU A 52 -2.53 7.02 13.62
C GLU A 52 -3.45 6.76 12.42
N ALA A 53 -3.18 5.74 11.62
CA ALA A 53 -4.07 5.35 10.54
C ALA A 53 -5.33 4.64 11.08
N PRO A 54 -6.48 4.77 10.39
CA PRO A 54 -7.66 3.97 10.72
C PRO A 54 -7.31 2.48 10.73
N LYS A 55 -7.85 1.76 11.70
CA LYS A 55 -7.57 0.33 11.84
C LYS A 55 -8.13 -0.43 10.66
N LEU A 56 -7.38 -1.39 10.15
CA LEU A 56 -7.84 -2.27 9.07
C LEU A 56 -9.11 -3.06 9.44
N GLU A 57 -9.32 -3.30 10.73
CA GLU A 57 -10.52 -3.95 11.28
C GLU A 57 -11.81 -3.15 11.06
N GLU A 58 -11.68 -1.84 10.86
CA GLU A 58 -12.78 -0.88 10.66
C GLU A 58 -13.12 -0.68 9.18
N VAL A 59 -12.45 -1.39 8.27
CA VAL A 59 -12.76 -1.30 6.84
C VAL A 59 -14.20 -1.75 6.59
N ALA A 60 -15.04 -0.80 6.15
CA ALA A 60 -16.49 -0.98 6.01
C ALA A 60 -16.91 -1.90 4.85
N CYS A 61 -16.00 -2.24 3.94
CA CYS A 61 -16.30 -3.20 2.87
C CYS A 61 -16.15 -4.62 3.38
N ASP A 62 -17.04 -5.53 2.94
CA ASP A 62 -16.94 -6.96 3.30
C ASP A 62 -16.14 -7.80 2.29
N ARG A 63 -15.79 -7.22 1.14
CA ARG A 63 -15.02 -7.88 0.07
C ARG A 63 -14.02 -6.93 -0.54
N ILE A 64 -12.77 -7.35 -0.65
CA ILE A 64 -11.68 -6.57 -1.22
C ILE A 64 -10.90 -7.45 -2.20
N LEU A 65 -10.65 -6.94 -3.41
CA LEU A 65 -9.68 -7.52 -4.35
C LEU A 65 -8.51 -6.56 -4.51
N VAL A 66 -7.30 -7.05 -4.24
CA VAL A 66 -6.04 -6.33 -4.43
C VAL A 66 -5.37 -6.86 -5.69
N CYS A 67 -5.13 -6.00 -6.67
CA CYS A 67 -4.35 -6.33 -7.86
C CYS A 67 -3.00 -5.61 -7.75
N VAL A 68 -1.89 -6.36 -7.88
CA VAL A 68 -0.52 -5.82 -7.92
C VAL A 68 0.17 -6.26 -9.21
N ALA A 69 1.10 -5.46 -9.71
CA ALA A 69 1.94 -5.83 -10.86
C ALA A 69 3.33 -6.27 -10.37
N GLU A 70 3.91 -7.29 -10.99
CA GLU A 70 5.19 -7.89 -10.55
C GLU A 70 6.36 -6.88 -10.57
N MET A 71 6.35 -5.93 -11.51
CA MET A 71 7.43 -4.96 -11.70
C MET A 71 7.15 -3.58 -11.10
N ASP A 72 5.97 -3.37 -10.51
CA ASP A 72 5.60 -2.11 -9.86
C ASP A 72 6.40 -1.92 -8.56
N ILE A 73 6.97 -0.72 -8.37
CA ILE A 73 7.66 -0.35 -7.13
C ILE A 73 6.73 -0.40 -5.90
N LEU A 74 5.42 -0.25 -6.09
CA LEU A 74 4.41 -0.26 -5.03
C LEU A 74 3.91 -1.67 -4.69
N ARG A 75 4.33 -2.69 -5.45
CA ARG A 75 3.87 -4.07 -5.34
C ARG A 75 3.88 -4.59 -3.90
N ASP A 76 5.02 -4.47 -3.23
CA ASP A 76 5.19 -5.04 -1.89
C ASP A 76 4.32 -4.35 -0.84
N ARG A 77 3.93 -3.09 -1.06
CA ARG A 77 2.96 -2.37 -0.21
C ARG A 77 1.54 -2.88 -0.42
N GLY A 78 1.16 -3.14 -1.66
CA GLY A 78 -0.12 -3.78 -1.98
C GLY A 78 -0.24 -5.18 -1.36
N ILE A 79 0.84 -5.98 -1.44
CA ILE A 79 0.93 -7.29 -0.77
C ILE A 79 0.84 -7.12 0.76
N LEU A 80 1.59 -6.17 1.33
CA LEU A 80 1.56 -5.89 2.77
C LEU A 80 0.15 -5.51 3.25
N TYR A 81 -0.59 -4.71 2.48
CA TYR A 81 -1.97 -4.35 2.80
C TYR A 81 -2.88 -5.58 2.83
N TYR A 82 -2.81 -6.42 1.80
CA TYR A 82 -3.56 -7.68 1.74
C TYR A 82 -3.23 -8.59 2.94
N GLU A 83 -1.95 -8.80 3.25
CA GLU A 83 -1.55 -9.64 4.37
C GLU A 83 -2.03 -9.06 5.71
N SER A 84 -1.94 -7.75 5.88
CA SER A 84 -2.35 -7.06 7.10
C SER A 84 -3.86 -7.17 7.31
N LEU A 85 -4.66 -7.04 6.23
CA LEU A 85 -6.10 -7.30 6.28
C LEU A 85 -6.41 -8.73 6.73
N VAL A 86 -5.79 -9.73 6.10
CA VAL A 86 -6.03 -11.16 6.40
C VAL A 86 -5.61 -11.53 7.83
N LYS A 87 -4.56 -10.88 8.36
CA LYS A 87 -4.06 -11.10 9.72
C LYS A 87 -4.83 -10.31 10.79
N SER A 88 -5.59 -9.28 10.39
CA SER A 88 -6.38 -8.44 11.32
C SER A 88 -7.66 -9.13 11.80
N GLN A 89 -8.42 -8.49 12.71
CA GLN A 89 -9.76 -8.95 13.08
C GLN A 89 -10.88 -8.57 12.10
N TRP A 90 -10.55 -7.95 10.95
CA TRP A 90 -11.51 -7.63 9.91
C TRP A 90 -12.30 -8.88 9.47
N LYS A 91 -13.62 -8.76 9.36
CA LYS A 91 -14.53 -9.89 9.12
C LYS A 91 -14.86 -10.14 7.65
N GLY A 92 -14.32 -9.32 6.75
CA GLY A 92 -14.51 -9.46 5.31
C GLY A 92 -13.63 -10.54 4.67
N LYS A 93 -13.73 -10.65 3.35
CA LYS A 93 -12.89 -11.52 2.52
C LYS A 93 -11.98 -10.67 1.64
N ALA A 94 -10.67 -10.92 1.71
CA ALA A 94 -9.70 -10.35 0.78
C ALA A 94 -9.22 -11.41 -0.21
N GLU A 95 -8.98 -10.99 -1.45
CA GLU A 95 -8.30 -11.75 -2.49
C GLU A 95 -7.17 -10.90 -3.07
N ILE A 96 -6.12 -11.55 -3.56
CA ILE A 96 -4.99 -10.88 -4.22
C ILE A 96 -4.70 -11.53 -5.57
N ILE A 97 -4.45 -10.71 -6.57
CA ILE A 97 -4.01 -11.12 -7.90
C ILE A 97 -2.70 -10.39 -8.21
N GLU A 98 -1.73 -11.14 -8.70
CA GLU A 98 -0.47 -10.60 -9.19
C GLU A 98 -0.40 -10.76 -10.71
N THR A 99 -0.22 -9.65 -11.42
CA THR A 99 -0.01 -9.63 -12.87
C THR A 99 1.48 -9.73 -13.17
N LYS A 100 1.89 -10.87 -13.72
CA LYS A 100 3.31 -11.18 -13.99
C LYS A 100 3.86 -10.40 -15.17
N GLY A 101 5.10 -9.95 -15.05
CA GLY A 101 5.84 -9.25 -16.11
C GLY A 101 5.35 -7.83 -16.44
N GLU A 102 4.34 -7.31 -15.74
CA GLU A 102 3.80 -5.97 -15.95
C GLU A 102 4.35 -4.98 -14.91
N ASP A 103 4.53 -3.73 -15.34
CA ASP A 103 4.76 -2.56 -14.47
C ASP A 103 3.41 -1.87 -14.15
N HIS A 104 3.45 -0.74 -13.43
CA HIS A 104 2.26 0.03 -13.01
C HIS A 104 1.35 0.49 -14.16
#